data_AF-A0A7J7JTR7-F1
#
_entry.id   AF-A0A7J7JTR7-F1
#
_cell.length_a   1.000
_cell.length_b   1.000
_cell.length_c   1.000
_cell.angle_alpha   90.00
_cell.angle_beta   90.00
_cell.angle_gamma   90.00
#
_symmetry.space_group_name_H-M   'P 1'
#
loop_
_entity.id
_entity.type
_entity.pdbx_description
1 polymer ?
#
loop_
_entity_poly.entity_id
_entity_poly.type
_entity_poly.pdbx_seq_one_letter_code
_entity_poly.pdbx_strand_id
1 'polypeptide(L)'
;MKSGVGGFCAVIGILLSLHAAYSAAQHRTYLRITEREYQMLPVDVLIQTALSLILTCCGVIILKIANLKEIRANADTEHKTWETFGNRSNFYVFNHRGRVIFQT
;
A
#
# COMPACT_ATOMS: atom_id res chain seq x y z
N MET A 1 -3.01 4.30 12.95
CA MET A 1 -1.74 3.55 13.08
C MET A 1 -1.40 3.00 11.71
N LYS A 2 -0.34 3.48 11.04
CA LYS A 2 0.04 2.96 9.71
C LYS A 2 0.37 1.47 9.89
N SER A 3 -0.50 0.57 9.46
CA SER A 3 -0.31 -0.87 9.62
C SER A 3 0.82 -1.35 8.70
N GLY A 4 2.06 -1.14 9.12
CA GLY A 4 3.26 -1.57 8.38
C GLY A 4 3.26 -3.06 8.05
N VAL A 5 2.53 -3.84 8.84
CA VAL A 5 2.25 -5.27 8.62
C VAL A 5 1.64 -5.55 7.24
N GLY A 6 0.64 -4.77 6.80
CA GLY A 6 -0.02 -5.01 5.50
C GLY A 6 0.92 -4.79 4.31
N GLY A 7 1.75 -3.74 4.39
CA GLY A 7 2.79 -3.47 3.39
C GLY A 7 3.84 -4.57 3.35
N PHE A 8 4.30 -5.05 4.51
CA PHE A 8 5.26 -6.14 4.60
C PHE A 8 4.71 -7.46 4.02
N CYS A 9 3.47 -7.83 4.36
CA CYS A 9 2.80 -9.00 3.78
C CYS A 9 2.66 -8.89 2.25
N ALA A 10 2.33 -7.70 1.72
CA ALA A 10 2.21 -7.49 0.29
C ALA A 10 3.57 -7.64 -0.43
N VAL A 11 4.66 -7.12 0.14
CA VAL A 11 6.01 -7.29 -0.42
C VAL A 11 6.43 -8.75 -0.44
N ILE A 12 6.21 -9.49 0.65
CA ILE A 12 6.51 -10.93 0.71
C ILE A 12 5.68 -11.69 -0.33
N GLY A 13 4.38 -11.39 -0.45
CA GLY A 13 3.51 -12.03 -1.45
C GLY A 13 4.02 -11.84 -2.87
N ILE A 14 4.46 -10.63 -3.22
CA ILE A 14 5.02 -10.33 -4.55
C ILE A 14 6.33 -11.08 -4.78
N LEU A 15 7.23 -11.13 -3.79
CA LEU A 15 8.49 -11.88 -3.90
C LEU A 15 8.24 -13.39 -4.08
N LEU A 16 7.29 -13.96 -3.36
CA LEU A 16 6.89 -15.36 -3.51
C LEU A 16 6.29 -15.64 -4.89
N SER A 17 5.48 -14.71 -5.42
CA SER A 17 4.91 -14.81 -6.76
C SER A 17 6.00 -14.72 -7.84
N LEU A 18 7.01 -13.87 -7.67
CA LEU A 18 8.16 -13.79 -8.57
C LEU A 18 8.97 -15.09 -8.56
N HIS A 19 9.19 -15.66 -7.38
CA HIS A 19 9.86 -16.95 -7.25
C HIS A 19 9.10 -18.07 -7.95
N ALA A 20 7.77 -18.13 -7.77
CA ALA A 20 6.93 -19.12 -8.44
C ALA A 20 6.93 -18.93 -9.97
N ALA A 21 6.89 -17.68 -10.45
CA ALA A 21 6.98 -17.36 -11.87
C ALA A 21 8.34 -17.77 -12.47
N TYR A 22 9.44 -17.53 -11.75
CA TYR A 22 10.77 -17.98 -12.15
C TYR A 22 10.84 -19.50 -12.26
N SER A 23 10.33 -20.22 -11.24
CA SER A 23 10.30 -21.68 -11.22
C SER A 23 9.47 -22.25 -12.38
N ALA A 24 8.30 -21.66 -12.67
CA ALA A 24 7.47 -22.06 -13.81
C ALA A 24 8.16 -21.80 -15.17
N ALA A 25 8.83 -20.66 -15.32
CA ALA A 25 9.58 -20.33 -16.53
C ALA A 25 10.76 -21.29 -16.74
N GLN A 26 11.53 -21.57 -15.69
CA GLN A 26 12.62 -22.54 -15.73
C GLN A 26 12.12 -23.94 -16.09
N HIS A 27 11.00 -24.38 -15.50
CA HIS A 27 10.40 -25.68 -15.82
C HIS A 27 10.02 -25.80 -17.30
N ARG A 28 9.44 -24.76 -17.90
CA ARG A 28 9.13 -24.73 -19.33
C ARG A 28 10.39 -24.80 -20.20
N THR A 29 11.44 -24.08 -19.84
CA THR A 29 12.72 -24.13 -20.56
C THR A 29 13.37 -25.50 -20.45
N TYR A 30 13.33 -26.12 -19.27
CA TYR A 30 13.83 -27.47 -19.06
C TYR A 30 13.13 -28.51 -19.94
N LEU A 31 11.80 -28.49 -20.02
CA LEU A 31 11.04 -29.39 -20.89
C LEU A 31 11.38 -29.22 -22.36
N ARG A 32 11.58 -27.97 -22.82
CA ARG A 32 12.00 -27.68 -24.20
C ARG A 32 13.37 -28.27 -24.52
N ILE A 33 14.34 -28.15 -23.61
CA ILE A 33 15.71 -28.65 -23.83
C ILE A 33 15.74 -30.19 -23.80
N THR A 34 14.91 -30.81 -22.96
CA THR A 34 14.86 -32.27 -22.81
C THR A 34 13.92 -32.96 -23.79
N GLU A 35 13.31 -32.21 -24.72
CA GLU A 35 12.32 -32.69 -25.70
C GLU A 35 11.16 -33.49 -25.07
N ARG A 36 10.85 -33.20 -23.80
CA ARG A 36 9.74 -33.83 -23.07
C ARG A 36 8.44 -33.10 -23.39
N GLU A 37 7.37 -33.86 -23.62
CA GLU A 37 6.04 -33.29 -23.82
C GLU A 37 5.55 -32.56 -22.56
N TYR A 38 4.94 -31.39 -22.75
CA TYR A 38 4.33 -30.63 -21.67
C TYR A 38 2.99 -31.28 -21.28
N GLN A 39 2.95 -31.95 -20.14
CA GLN A 39 1.70 -32.50 -19.60
C GLN A 39 1.03 -31.49 -18.67
N MET A 40 1.66 -31.18 -17.52
CA MET A 40 1.12 -30.28 -16.51
C MET A 40 2.23 -29.57 -15.75
N LEU A 41 1.91 -28.42 -15.16
CA LEU A 41 2.82 -27.71 -14.26
C LEU A 41 2.91 -28.48 -12.92
N PRO A 42 4.08 -28.54 -12.27
CA PRO A 42 4.22 -29.18 -10.97
C PRO A 42 3.25 -28.60 -9.94
N VAL A 43 2.59 -29.47 -9.19
CA VAL A 43 1.55 -29.10 -8.21
C VAL A 43 2.11 -28.16 -7.14
N ASP A 44 3.36 -28.33 -6.74
CA ASP A 44 4.03 -27.46 -5.77
C ASP A 44 4.08 -26.00 -6.25
N VAL A 45 4.44 -25.77 -7.52
CA VAL A 45 4.48 -24.43 -8.11
C VAL A 45 3.08 -23.84 -8.18
N LEU A 46 2.07 -24.64 -8.55
CA LEU A 46 0.67 -24.23 -8.59
C LEU A 46 0.16 -23.76 -7.21
N ILE A 47 0.43 -24.53 -6.16
CA ILE A 47 0.06 -24.20 -4.79
C ILE A 47 0.82 -22.95 -4.32
N GLN A 48 2.11 -22.84 -4.65
CA GLN A 48 2.90 -21.66 -4.32
C GLN A 48 2.34 -20.39 -4.97
N THR A 49 1.97 -20.42 -6.26
CA THR A 49 1.33 -19.27 -6.91
C THR A 49 0.00 -18.93 -6.25
N ALA A 50 -0.86 -19.92 -5.98
CA ALA A 50 -2.15 -19.70 -5.35
C ALA A 50 -2.03 -19.05 -3.95
N LEU A 51 -1.14 -19.57 -3.10
CA LEU A 51 -0.90 -19.01 -1.77
C LEU A 51 -0.29 -17.61 -1.84
N SER A 52 0.68 -17.39 -2.74
CA SER A 52 1.32 -16.08 -2.91
C SER A 52 0.33 -15.01 -3.39
N LEU A 53 -0.64 -15.39 -4.23
CA LEU A 53 -1.72 -14.53 -4.70
C LEU A 53 -2.64 -14.14 -3.53
N ILE A 54 -3.12 -15.12 -2.75
CA ILE A 54 -3.99 -14.87 -1.59
C ILE A 54 -3.27 -13.94 -0.60
N LEU A 55 -2.01 -14.21 -0.29
CA LEU A 55 -1.21 -13.39 0.62
C LEU A 55 -1.09 -11.94 0.13
N THR A 56 -0.85 -11.76 -1.18
CA THR A 56 -0.76 -10.43 -1.80
C THR A 56 -2.09 -9.68 -1.71
N CYS A 57 -3.20 -10.34 -2.04
CA CYS A 57 -4.55 -9.76 -1.93
C CYS A 57 -4.87 -9.34 -0.48
N CYS A 58 -4.62 -10.21 0.49
CA CYS A 58 -4.81 -9.91 1.91
C CYS A 58 -3.93 -8.74 2.36
N GLY A 59 -2.65 -8.70 1.97
CA GLY A 59 -1.72 -7.62 2.31
C GLY A 59 -2.20 -6.26 1.81
N VAL A 60 -2.69 -6.19 0.57
CA VAL A 60 -3.23 -4.95 -0.02
C VAL A 60 -4.51 -4.50 0.68
N ILE A 61 -5.42 -5.42 1.01
CA ILE A 61 -6.66 -5.10 1.73
C ILE A 61 -6.34 -4.52 3.11
N ILE A 62 -5.44 -5.17 3.87
CA ILE A 62 -5.01 -4.71 5.20
C ILE A 62 -4.38 -3.31 5.12
N LEU A 63 -3.58 -3.04 4.08
CA LEU A 63 -2.97 -1.73 3.86
C LEU A 63 -4.03 -0.63 3.61
N LYS A 64 -5.11 -0.95 2.89
CA LYS A 64 -6.15 0.02 2.53
C LYS A 64 -7.18 0.25 3.64
N ILE A 65 -7.51 -0.76 4.44
CA ILE A 65 -8.57 -0.68 5.44
C ILE A 65 -8.29 0.39 6.51
N ALA A 66 -7.00 0.65 6.79
CA ALA A 66 -6.58 1.66 7.75
C ALA A 66 -6.90 3.11 7.33
N ASN A 67 -7.21 3.36 6.05
CA ASN A 67 -7.50 4.69 5.51
C ASN A 67 -8.97 4.87 5.13
N LEU A 68 -9.88 4.01 5.61
CA LEU A 68 -11.30 4.19 5.36
C LEU A 68 -11.78 5.46 6.08
N LYS A 69 -12.12 6.47 5.30
CA LYS A 69 -12.61 7.75 5.80
C LYS A 69 -14.12 7.69 6.00
N GLU A 70 -14.60 8.24 7.10
CA GLU A 70 -16.03 8.37 7.35
C GLU A 70 -16.69 9.30 6.34
N ILE A 71 -17.91 8.94 5.90
CA ILE A 71 -18.68 9.73 4.91
C ILE A 71 -19.21 11.03 5.54
N ARG A 72 -19.30 11.11 6.88
CA ARG A 72 -19.85 12.27 7.59
C ARG A 72 -18.91 13.47 7.47
N ALA A 73 -19.35 14.51 6.76
CA ALA A 73 -18.60 15.76 6.61
C ALA A 73 -18.26 16.44 7.95
N ASN A 74 -19.10 16.23 8.97
CA ASN A 74 -18.90 16.82 10.30
C ASN A 74 -17.73 16.18 11.05
N ALA A 75 -17.39 14.90 10.78
CA ALA A 75 -16.28 14.21 11.45
C ALA A 75 -14.92 14.90 11.17
N ASP A 76 -14.77 15.46 9.98
CA ASP A 76 -13.59 16.23 9.55
C ASP A 76 -13.54 17.67 10.09
N THR A 77 -14.65 18.16 10.67
CA THR A 77 -14.82 19.55 11.08
C THR A 77 -14.98 19.68 12.60
N GLU A 78 -15.32 18.61 13.30
CA GLU A 78 -15.50 18.59 14.77
C GLU A 78 -14.23 18.99 15.53
N HIS A 79 -13.06 18.64 15.02
CA HIS A 79 -11.77 18.97 15.63
C HIS A 79 -11.20 20.34 15.22
N LYS A 80 -11.89 21.09 14.33
CA LYS A 80 -11.45 22.40 13.86
C LYS A 80 -12.05 23.50 14.73
N THR A 81 -11.18 24.33 15.31
CA THR A 81 -11.59 25.49 16.11
C THR A 81 -11.90 26.71 15.24
N TRP A 82 -12.64 27.67 15.78
CA TRP A 82 -12.94 28.92 15.10
C TRP A 82 -11.65 29.72 14.81
N GLU A 83 -10.66 29.67 15.68
CA GLU A 83 -9.34 30.27 15.41
C GLU A 83 -8.70 29.75 14.11
N THR A 84 -8.86 28.45 13.82
CA THR A 84 -8.34 27.82 12.59
C THR A 84 -9.15 28.21 11.36
N PHE A 85 -10.48 28.30 11.47
CA PHE A 85 -11.36 28.63 10.34
C PHE A 85 -11.39 30.13 10.03
N GLY A 86 -11.16 31.00 11.02
CA GLY A 86 -11.09 32.46 10.88
C GLY A 86 -9.79 32.94 10.24
N ASN A 87 -8.77 32.09 10.25
CA ASN A 87 -7.48 32.34 9.67
C ASN A 87 -7.53 32.30 8.12
N ARG A 88 -7.69 33.47 7.49
CA ARG A 88 -7.75 33.60 6.02
C ARG A 88 -6.39 34.02 5.46
N SER A 89 -5.62 33.05 4.96
CA SER A 89 -4.27 33.30 4.43
C SER A 89 -4.22 34.33 3.29
N ASN A 90 -5.27 34.38 2.47
CA ASN A 90 -5.38 35.35 1.37
C ASN A 90 -5.54 36.80 1.84
N PHE A 91 -5.88 37.03 3.11
CA PHE A 91 -6.15 38.35 3.69
C PHE A 91 -5.19 38.70 4.85
N TYR A 92 -3.99 38.11 4.86
CA TYR A 92 -3.01 38.45 5.89
C TYR A 92 -2.49 39.88 5.77
N VAL A 93 -2.54 40.57 6.90
CA VAL A 93 -1.91 41.88 7.08
C VAL A 93 -0.78 41.72 8.09
N PHE A 94 0.44 42.01 7.66
CA PHE A 94 1.66 41.84 8.49
C PHE A 94 1.93 43.02 9.44
N ASN A 95 1.01 43.98 9.51
CA ASN A 95 1.06 45.11 10.45
C ASN A 95 0.43 44.72 11.81
N HIS A 96 1.02 43.75 12.50
CA HIS A 96 0.59 43.31 13.83
C HIS A 96 1.68 43.52 14.89
N ARG A 97 1.29 43.55 16.17
CA ARG A 97 2.19 43.77 17.32
C ARG A 97 3.38 42.81 17.36
N GLY A 98 3.18 41.57 16.88
CA GLY A 98 4.26 40.58 16.74
C GLY A 98 5.48 41.04 15.93
N ARG A 99 5.34 42.04 15.04
CA ARG A 99 6.46 42.60 14.27
C ARG A 99 7.55 43.20 15.15
N VAL A 100 7.18 43.81 16.27
CA VAL A 100 8.11 44.46 17.22
C VAL A 100 8.54 43.49 18.33
N ILE A 101 7.68 42.52 18.65
CA ILE A 101 7.89 41.57 19.76
C ILE A 101 8.82 40.42 19.37
N PHE A 102 8.80 39.97 18.10
CA PHE A 102 9.55 38.80 17.63
C PHE A 102 10.68 39.16 16.64
N GLN A 103 11.29 40.34 16.82
CA GLN A 103 12.31 40.86 15.92
C GLN A 103 13.70 40.34 16.38
N THR A 104 14.14 39.22 15.82
CA THR A 104 15.52 38.69 15.95
C THR A 104 16.26 38.82 14.63
#